data_AF-M4F534-F1
#
_entry.id   AF-M4F534-F1
#
_cell.length_a   1.000
_cell.length_b   1.000
_cell.length_c   1.000
_cell.angle_alpha   90.00
_cell.angle_beta   90.00
_cell.angle_gamma   90.00
#
_symmetry.space_group_name_H-M   'P 1'
#
loop_
_entity.id
_entity.type
_entity.pdbx_description
1 polymer ?
#
loop_
_entity_poly.entity_id
_entity_poly.type
_entity_poly.pdbx_seq_one_letter_code
_entity_poly.pdbx_strand_id
1 'polypeptide(L)'
;MCTLEKRGQLFLLKLTGDGEHRLNPTLLDSITSAITQIRSDPSSSQSVLITTSDGKFFSNGYDLALADSDPSLRPVMDSKLRSLVADLISLPMPTIAAVTGHASAAGFVLAMSHDYVLMRGDRGFLYMSELDIELVIPPWFAAMIRMKIGSPAARRDVMLKAEKVTAERGLEMGIVDSSYGSAAETVEGAVKLGEELVRRGVDGHVYGGMREALLKQVLHTIGSNESVSNRMRNSGSKLVCDFTNKSLSFPRGFEGIGGILWYQLDMNAFDEDLDVYDDESD
;
A
#
# COMPACT_ATOMS: atom_id res chain seq x y z
N MET A 1 -14.72 10.69 12.15
CA MET A 1 -14.90 9.46 12.97
C MET A 1 -15.27 8.31 12.03
N CYS A 2 -15.40 7.08 12.52
CA CYS A 2 -15.96 5.99 11.73
C CYS A 2 -17.04 5.22 12.50
N THR A 3 -17.88 4.47 11.78
CA THR A 3 -18.85 3.53 12.34
C THR A 3 -18.59 2.13 11.80
N LEU A 4 -18.93 1.12 12.58
CA LEU A 4 -18.89 -0.29 12.17
C LEU A 4 -20.29 -0.90 12.30
N GLU A 5 -20.79 -1.46 11.20
CA GLU A 5 -22.06 -2.17 11.14
C GLU A 5 -21.82 -3.61 10.67
N LYS A 6 -22.50 -4.59 11.27
CA LYS A 6 -22.46 -5.98 10.81
C LYS A 6 -23.78 -6.36 10.16
N ARG A 7 -23.73 -6.87 8.92
CA ARG A 7 -24.88 -7.36 8.14
C ARG A 7 -24.63 -8.81 7.74
N GLY A 8 -25.14 -9.75 8.54
CA GLY A 8 -24.82 -11.16 8.35
C GLY A 8 -23.32 -11.41 8.48
N GLN A 9 -22.68 -11.86 7.41
CA GLN A 9 -21.24 -12.12 7.31
C GLN A 9 -20.47 -10.95 6.67
N LEU A 10 -21.05 -9.75 6.61
CA LEU A 10 -20.39 -8.55 6.11
C LEU A 10 -20.17 -7.56 7.25
N PHE A 11 -18.96 -7.03 7.36
CA PHE A 11 -18.64 -5.89 8.19
C PHE A 11 -18.52 -4.64 7.32
N LEU A 12 -19.33 -3.62 7.58
CA LEU A 12 -19.31 -2.35 6.89
C LEU A 12 -18.68 -1.30 7.82
N LEU A 13 -17.44 -0.93 7.51
CA LEU A 13 -16.73 0.16 8.16
C LEU A 13 -16.93 1.42 7.33
N LYS A 14 -17.53 2.46 7.91
CA LYS A 14 -17.81 3.72 7.21
C LYS A 14 -17.09 4.89 7.87
N LEU A 15 -16.30 5.62 7.11
CA LEU A 15 -15.75 6.92 7.50
C LEU A 15 -16.87 7.97 7.41
N THR A 16 -17.20 8.59 8.54
CA THR A 16 -18.42 9.41 8.67
C THR A 16 -18.13 10.91 8.67
N GLY A 17 -19.09 11.65 8.09
CA GLY A 17 -19.03 13.10 7.93
C GLY A 17 -18.87 13.51 6.47
N ASP A 18 -19.06 14.80 6.19
CA ASP A 18 -18.89 15.41 4.87
C ASP A 18 -17.50 16.03 4.65
N GLY A 19 -16.63 15.93 5.67
CA GLY A 19 -15.25 16.40 5.64
C GLY A 19 -14.33 15.55 4.76
N GLU A 20 -13.03 15.81 4.89
CA GLU A 20 -12.01 15.20 4.01
C GLU A 20 -11.46 13.85 4.53
N HIS A 21 -11.99 13.36 5.65
CA HIS A 21 -11.55 12.10 6.29
C HIS A 21 -10.02 12.01 6.44
N ARG A 22 -9.39 13.09 6.91
CA ARG A 22 -7.96 13.16 7.17
C ARG A 22 -7.57 12.19 8.27
N LEU A 23 -6.51 11.43 8.03
CA LEU A 23 -5.96 10.40 8.90
C LEU A 23 -5.17 11.03 10.06
N ASN A 24 -5.87 11.76 10.91
CA ASN A 24 -5.36 12.22 12.20
C ASN A 24 -5.38 11.09 13.24
N PRO A 25 -4.70 11.25 14.40
CA PRO A 25 -4.63 10.20 15.42
C PRO A 25 -6.02 9.71 15.87
N THR A 26 -6.99 10.61 16.02
CA THR A 26 -8.34 10.26 16.45
C THR A 26 -9.06 9.36 15.44
N LEU A 27 -9.00 9.69 14.15
CA LEU A 27 -9.63 8.86 13.12
C LEU A 27 -8.92 7.50 12.99
N LEU A 28 -7.59 7.50 13.04
CA LEU A 28 -6.80 6.26 13.01
C LEU A 28 -7.16 5.34 14.19
N ASP A 29 -7.26 5.89 15.40
CA ASP A 29 -7.66 5.12 16.59
C ASP A 29 -9.10 4.59 16.48
N SER A 30 -10.01 5.38 15.90
CA SER A 30 -11.38 4.95 15.63
C SER A 30 -11.44 3.76 14.67
N ILE A 31 -10.64 3.78 13.60
CA ILE A 31 -10.58 2.68 12.62
C ILE A 31 -9.94 1.46 13.27
N THR A 32 -8.80 1.62 13.97
CA THR A 32 -8.12 0.52 14.68
C THR A 32 -9.02 -0.14 15.70
N SER A 33 -9.84 0.62 16.42
CA SER A 33 -10.85 0.08 17.34
C SER A 33 -11.89 -0.78 16.60
N ALA A 34 -12.38 -0.34 15.44
CA ALA A 34 -13.30 -1.13 14.62
C ALA A 34 -12.64 -2.42 14.10
N ILE A 35 -11.38 -2.36 13.64
CA ILE A 35 -10.62 -3.55 13.22
C ILE A 35 -10.43 -4.53 14.40
N THR A 36 -10.15 -4.02 15.60
CA THR A 36 -10.02 -4.83 16.82
C THR A 36 -11.35 -5.52 17.17
N GLN A 37 -12.46 -4.80 17.02
CA GLN A 37 -13.80 -5.36 17.22
C GLN A 37 -14.11 -6.46 16.21
N ILE A 38 -13.78 -6.27 14.92
CA ILE A 38 -13.92 -7.30 13.89
C ILE A 38 -13.11 -8.53 14.24
N ARG A 39 -11.82 -8.37 14.61
CA ARG A 39 -10.93 -9.49 14.94
C ARG A 39 -11.43 -10.30 16.14
N SER A 40 -12.15 -9.65 17.05
CA SER A 40 -12.72 -10.29 18.24
C SER A 40 -14.06 -10.99 17.97
N ASP A 41 -14.65 -10.80 16.79
CA ASP A 41 -15.89 -11.46 16.40
C ASP A 41 -15.62 -12.94 16.01
N PRO A 42 -16.32 -13.92 16.60
CA PRO A 42 -16.11 -15.35 16.31
C PRO A 42 -16.34 -15.75 14.85
N SER A 43 -17.11 -14.97 14.09
CA SER A 43 -17.40 -15.23 12.68
C SER A 43 -16.49 -14.45 11.72
N SER A 44 -15.49 -13.74 12.24
CA SER A 44 -14.58 -12.91 11.42
C SER A 44 -13.93 -13.71 10.30
N SER A 45 -13.51 -14.95 10.57
CA SER A 45 -12.89 -15.83 9.57
C SER A 45 -13.80 -16.34 8.45
N GLN A 46 -15.11 -16.06 8.55
CA GLN A 46 -16.11 -16.44 7.56
C GLN A 46 -16.78 -15.20 6.94
N SER A 47 -16.30 -14.02 7.32
CA SER A 47 -16.91 -12.75 6.95
C SER A 47 -16.09 -12.01 5.88
N VAL A 48 -16.56 -10.84 5.45
CA VAL A 48 -15.83 -9.91 4.57
C VAL A 48 -15.92 -8.51 5.16
N LEU A 49 -14.81 -7.76 5.12
CA LEU A 49 -14.78 -6.35 5.50
C LEU A 49 -14.96 -5.47 4.26
N ILE A 50 -15.88 -4.52 4.32
CA ILE A 50 -16.08 -3.47 3.34
C ILE A 50 -15.83 -2.13 4.03
N THR A 51 -14.88 -1.35 3.52
CA THR A 51 -14.61 0.01 3.98
C THR A 51 -15.14 1.02 2.98
N THR A 52 -15.90 2.01 3.45
CA THR A 52 -16.43 3.10 2.62
C THR A 52 -16.47 4.42 3.38
N SER A 53 -17.02 5.47 2.78
CA SER A 53 -17.04 6.83 3.31
C SER A 53 -18.29 7.60 2.87
N ASP A 54 -18.70 8.54 3.73
CA ASP A 54 -19.64 9.60 3.36
C ASP A 54 -18.93 10.72 2.54
N GLY A 55 -19.68 11.70 2.02
CA GLY A 55 -19.10 12.92 1.46
C GLY A 55 -18.34 12.75 0.13
N LYS A 56 -17.36 13.65 -0.09
CA LYS A 56 -16.58 13.75 -1.35
C LYS A 56 -15.25 13.01 -1.32
N PHE A 57 -14.81 12.57 -0.15
CA PHE A 57 -13.51 11.96 0.06
C PHE A 57 -13.68 10.58 0.65
N PHE A 58 -13.00 9.61 0.05
CA PHE A 58 -12.68 8.39 0.78
C PHE A 58 -11.72 8.73 1.92
N SER A 59 -10.56 9.28 1.58
CA SER A 59 -9.68 9.91 2.56
C SER A 59 -8.67 10.82 1.87
N ASN A 60 -8.48 12.02 2.41
CA ASN A 60 -7.49 12.98 1.92
C ASN A 60 -6.12 12.82 2.60
N GLY A 61 -5.78 11.60 3.03
CA GLY A 61 -4.48 11.26 3.60
C GLY A 61 -4.23 11.89 4.97
N TYR A 62 -2.96 12.10 5.32
CA TYR A 62 -2.59 12.64 6.62
C TYR A 62 -3.12 14.05 6.86
N ASP A 63 -3.37 14.37 8.12
CA ASP A 63 -3.76 15.71 8.53
C ASP A 63 -2.53 16.62 8.62
N LEU A 64 -2.12 17.16 7.46
CA LEU A 64 -0.93 18.02 7.37
C LEU A 64 -1.08 19.32 8.16
N ALA A 65 -2.29 19.90 8.19
CA ALA A 65 -2.55 21.12 8.98
C ALA A 65 -2.33 20.86 10.48
N LEU A 66 -2.82 19.72 10.97
CA LEU A 66 -2.56 19.29 12.35
C LEU A 66 -1.06 19.04 12.59
N ALA A 67 -0.38 18.35 11.67
CA ALA A 67 1.06 18.09 11.75
C ALA A 67 1.93 19.36 11.64
N ASP A 68 1.45 20.42 11.01
CA ASP A 68 2.15 21.70 10.95
C ASP A 68 1.95 22.49 12.25
N SER A 69 0.79 22.35 12.89
CA SER A 69 0.53 22.93 14.22
C SER A 69 1.28 22.23 15.34
N ASP A 70 1.47 20.91 15.23
CA ASP A 70 2.27 20.09 16.15
C ASP A 70 3.09 19.06 15.36
N PRO A 71 4.37 19.38 15.06
CA PRO A 71 5.28 18.50 14.32
C PRO A 71 5.53 17.13 14.98
N SER A 72 5.27 16.99 16.29
CA SER A 72 5.41 15.70 16.98
C SER A 72 4.37 14.68 16.55
N LEU A 73 3.26 15.12 15.95
CA LEU A 73 2.18 14.26 15.48
C LEU A 73 2.49 13.56 14.15
N ARG A 74 3.45 14.04 13.36
CA ARG A 74 3.87 13.40 12.11
C ARG A 74 4.29 11.93 12.31
N PRO A 75 5.28 11.61 13.18
CA PRO A 75 5.65 10.22 13.44
C PRO A 75 4.54 9.42 14.13
N VAL A 76 3.66 10.07 14.90
CA VAL A 76 2.51 9.39 15.54
C VAL A 76 1.50 8.93 14.50
N MET A 77 1.13 9.79 13.55
CA MET A 77 0.23 9.43 12.45
C MET A 77 0.84 8.35 11.55
N ASP A 78 2.13 8.45 11.21
CA ASP A 78 2.82 7.43 10.40
C ASP A 78 2.85 6.07 11.11
N SER A 79 3.21 6.06 12.39
CA SER A 79 3.22 4.84 13.22
C SER A 79 1.82 4.21 13.33
N LYS A 80 0.78 5.01 13.59
CA LYS A 80 -0.59 4.52 13.68
C LYS A 80 -1.10 3.96 12.35
N LEU A 81 -0.82 4.63 11.23
CA LEU A 81 -1.22 4.13 9.93
C LEU A 81 -0.46 2.85 9.56
N ARG A 82 0.85 2.77 9.82
CA ARG A 82 1.64 1.54 9.66
C ARG A 82 1.02 0.36 10.39
N SER A 83 0.70 0.53 11.67
CA SER A 83 0.05 -0.50 12.49
C SER A 83 -1.32 -0.89 11.91
N LEU A 84 -2.14 0.09 11.54
CA LEU A 84 -3.45 -0.17 10.93
C LEU A 84 -3.34 -0.94 9.61
N VAL A 85 -2.36 -0.60 8.76
CA VAL A 85 -2.11 -1.31 7.50
C VAL A 85 -1.64 -2.75 7.76
N ALA A 86 -0.76 -2.96 8.74
CA ALA A 86 -0.36 -4.30 9.14
C ALA A 86 -1.56 -5.11 9.66
N ASP A 87 -2.42 -4.51 10.48
CA ASP A 87 -3.63 -5.15 10.99
C ASP A 87 -4.58 -5.56 9.87
N LEU A 88 -4.79 -4.70 8.87
CA LEU A 88 -5.61 -4.98 7.69
C LEU A 88 -5.04 -6.14 6.87
N ILE A 89 -3.73 -6.14 6.60
CA ILE A 89 -3.06 -7.23 5.87
C ILE A 89 -3.20 -8.56 6.64
N SER A 90 -3.19 -8.53 7.97
CA SER A 90 -3.29 -9.69 8.84
C SER A 90 -4.72 -10.05 9.28
N LEU A 91 -5.77 -9.47 8.68
CA LEU A 91 -7.14 -9.88 8.98
C LEU A 91 -7.44 -11.29 8.44
N PRO A 92 -8.14 -12.17 9.17
CA PRO A 92 -8.47 -13.50 8.68
C PRO A 92 -9.67 -13.45 7.72
N MET A 93 -9.75 -12.51 6.80
CA MET A 93 -10.91 -12.35 5.91
C MET A 93 -10.57 -11.51 4.68
N PRO A 94 -11.33 -11.63 3.57
CA PRO A 94 -11.24 -10.70 2.45
C PRO A 94 -11.66 -9.27 2.85
N THR A 95 -11.03 -8.29 2.21
CA THR A 95 -11.25 -6.85 2.48
C THR A 95 -11.51 -6.10 1.18
N ILE A 96 -12.49 -5.20 1.17
CA ILE A 96 -12.91 -4.43 0.01
C ILE A 96 -12.91 -2.93 0.37
N ALA A 97 -12.22 -2.11 -0.41
CA ALA A 97 -12.34 -0.66 -0.36
C ALA A 97 -13.38 -0.20 -1.40
N ALA A 98 -14.52 0.30 -0.93
CA ALA A 98 -15.52 0.99 -1.75
C ALA A 98 -15.22 2.49 -1.75
N VAL A 99 -14.39 2.92 -2.70
CA VAL A 99 -13.91 4.30 -2.84
C VAL A 99 -15.00 5.17 -3.47
N THR A 100 -15.77 5.84 -2.61
CA THR A 100 -16.91 6.71 -2.98
C THR A 100 -16.52 8.17 -3.21
N GLY A 101 -15.23 8.49 -3.25
CA GLY A 101 -14.71 9.85 -3.41
C GLY A 101 -13.22 9.87 -3.70
N HIS A 102 -12.56 11.01 -3.47
CA HIS A 102 -11.11 11.11 -3.63
C HIS A 102 -10.35 10.31 -2.56
N ALA A 103 -9.31 9.59 -2.96
CA ALA A 103 -8.33 8.98 -2.08
C ALA A 103 -6.94 9.53 -2.45
N SER A 104 -6.33 10.29 -1.55
CA SER A 104 -5.06 10.98 -1.78
C SER A 104 -3.97 10.50 -0.85
N ALA A 105 -2.76 10.31 -1.35
CA ALA A 105 -1.56 9.97 -0.57
C ALA A 105 -1.82 8.81 0.40
N ALA A 106 -1.71 9.05 1.71
CA ALA A 106 -2.00 8.05 2.74
C ALA A 106 -3.43 7.46 2.66
N GLY A 107 -4.41 8.21 2.15
CA GLY A 107 -5.77 7.73 1.90
C GLY A 107 -5.86 6.80 0.69
N PHE A 108 -5.04 7.04 -0.34
CA PHE A 108 -4.88 6.08 -1.43
C PHE A 108 -4.19 4.81 -0.94
N VAL A 109 -3.14 4.93 -0.11
CA VAL A 109 -2.49 3.78 0.53
C VAL A 109 -3.47 2.98 1.38
N LEU A 110 -4.33 3.63 2.16
CA LEU A 110 -5.38 2.96 2.94
C LEU A 110 -6.35 2.16 2.04
N ALA A 111 -6.74 2.71 0.88
CA ALA A 111 -7.55 1.96 -0.09
C ALA A 111 -6.78 0.74 -0.62
N MET A 112 -5.50 0.92 -1.01
CA MET A 112 -4.64 -0.15 -1.52
C MET A 112 -4.29 -1.22 -0.49
N SER A 113 -4.44 -0.94 0.81
CA SER A 113 -4.31 -1.94 1.89
C SER A 113 -5.42 -2.97 1.89
N HIS A 114 -6.50 -2.76 1.14
CA HIS A 114 -7.56 -3.74 0.95
C HIS A 114 -7.22 -4.70 -0.21
N ASP A 115 -7.90 -5.83 -0.28
CA ASP A 115 -7.72 -6.81 -1.36
C ASP A 115 -8.24 -6.28 -2.68
N TYR A 116 -9.49 -5.78 -2.65
CA TYR A 116 -10.21 -5.25 -3.80
C TYR A 116 -10.48 -3.76 -3.64
N VAL A 117 -10.32 -3.00 -4.72
CA VAL A 117 -10.62 -1.58 -4.80
C VAL A 117 -11.72 -1.36 -5.83
N LEU A 118 -12.90 -1.00 -5.34
CA LEU A 118 -14.04 -0.60 -6.16
C LEU A 118 -14.16 0.91 -6.12
N MET A 119 -14.32 1.56 -7.27
CA MET A 119 -14.29 3.01 -7.33
C MET A 119 -15.46 3.57 -8.13
N ARG A 120 -16.10 4.61 -7.59
CA ARG A 120 -17.12 5.34 -8.36
C ARG A 120 -16.49 6.01 -9.59
N GLY A 121 -17.19 5.99 -10.72
CA GLY A 121 -16.71 6.44 -12.02
C GLY A 121 -17.08 7.89 -12.36
N ASP A 122 -18.16 8.42 -11.79
CA ASP A 122 -18.63 9.78 -12.08
C ASP A 122 -17.80 10.88 -11.40
N ARG A 123 -17.07 10.55 -10.33
CA ARG A 123 -16.25 11.50 -9.57
C ARG A 123 -15.23 10.81 -8.69
N GLY A 124 -14.06 11.42 -8.51
CA GLY A 124 -13.06 10.93 -7.56
C GLY A 124 -11.76 10.63 -8.27
N PHE A 125 -10.68 10.65 -7.51
CA PHE A 125 -9.34 10.37 -8.00
C PHE A 125 -8.59 9.54 -6.98
N LEU A 126 -7.78 8.61 -7.46
CA LEU A 126 -6.69 7.98 -6.71
C LEU A 126 -5.38 8.65 -7.11
N TYR A 127 -4.61 9.16 -6.15
CA TYR A 127 -3.33 9.81 -6.47
C TYR A 127 -2.39 9.93 -5.28
N MET A 128 -1.10 10.05 -5.57
CA MET A 128 -0.06 10.41 -4.61
C MET A 128 0.20 11.92 -4.74
N SER A 129 -0.04 12.70 -3.69
CA SER A 129 0.10 14.16 -3.73
C SER A 129 1.50 14.64 -3.40
N GLU A 130 2.40 13.75 -2.99
CA GLU A 130 3.70 14.04 -2.41
C GLU A 130 4.60 14.88 -3.33
N LEU A 131 4.57 14.64 -4.64
CA LEU A 131 5.34 15.41 -5.61
C LEU A 131 4.87 16.88 -5.68
N ASP A 132 3.55 17.11 -5.61
CA ASP A 132 2.95 18.46 -5.67
C ASP A 132 3.25 19.29 -4.42
N ILE A 133 3.51 18.62 -3.30
CA ILE A 133 3.81 19.25 -1.99
C ILE A 133 5.28 19.09 -1.56
N GLU A 134 6.15 18.70 -2.50
CA GLU A 134 7.61 18.57 -2.31
C GLU A 134 8.02 17.61 -1.18
N LEU A 135 7.26 16.53 -0.99
CA LEU A 135 7.58 15.45 -0.06
C LEU A 135 8.07 14.21 -0.81
N VAL A 136 8.98 13.49 -0.18
CA VAL A 136 9.42 12.18 -0.69
C VAL A 136 8.47 11.11 -0.15
N ILE A 137 7.97 10.27 -1.06
CA ILE A 137 7.14 9.11 -0.72
C ILE A 137 7.93 8.18 0.22
N PRO A 138 7.39 7.82 1.40
CA PRO A 138 8.03 6.89 2.31
C PRO A 138 8.30 5.52 1.67
N PRO A 139 9.39 4.81 2.02
CA PRO A 139 9.71 3.51 1.43
C PRO A 139 8.59 2.47 1.53
N TRP A 140 7.82 2.50 2.63
CA TRP A 140 6.73 1.56 2.85
C TRP A 140 5.49 1.85 1.97
N PHE A 141 5.23 3.12 1.65
CA PHE A 141 4.26 3.48 0.60
C PHE A 141 4.72 2.95 -0.76
N ALA A 142 6.00 3.16 -1.11
CA ALA A 142 6.56 2.65 -2.35
C ALA A 142 6.51 1.11 -2.43
N ALA A 143 6.68 0.41 -1.30
CA ALA A 143 6.51 -1.04 -1.22
C ALA A 143 5.05 -1.45 -1.48
N MET A 144 4.08 -0.77 -0.86
CA MET A 144 2.66 -1.02 -1.12
C MET A 144 2.30 -0.85 -2.60
N ILE A 145 2.68 0.30 -3.18
CA ILE A 145 2.42 0.61 -4.59
C ILE A 145 3.09 -0.40 -5.52
N ARG A 146 4.33 -0.82 -5.22
CA ARG A 146 5.03 -1.84 -6.01
C ARG A 146 4.32 -3.19 -5.99
N MET A 147 3.79 -3.59 -4.84
CA MET A 147 3.12 -4.90 -4.71
C MET A 147 1.72 -4.91 -5.30
N LYS A 148 1.00 -3.78 -5.23
CA LYS A 148 -0.39 -3.72 -5.69
C LYS A 148 -0.58 -3.22 -7.12
N ILE A 149 0.40 -2.50 -7.69
CA ILE A 149 0.34 -2.03 -9.08
C ILE A 149 1.36 -2.79 -9.93
N GLY A 150 0.89 -3.80 -10.66
CA GLY A 150 1.77 -4.67 -11.44
C GLY A 150 2.54 -3.93 -12.55
N SER A 151 1.85 -3.04 -13.28
CA SER A 151 2.43 -2.32 -14.42
C SER A 151 3.53 -1.34 -13.98
N PRO A 152 4.78 -1.47 -14.47
CA PRO A 152 5.83 -0.48 -14.23
C PRO A 152 5.48 0.92 -14.75
N ALA A 153 4.74 0.99 -15.86
CA ALA A 153 4.30 2.27 -16.43
C ALA A 153 3.30 2.95 -15.51
N ALA A 154 2.29 2.21 -15.02
CA ALA A 154 1.31 2.74 -14.07
C ALA A 154 1.98 3.19 -12.77
N ARG A 155 2.96 2.43 -12.25
CA ARG A 155 3.75 2.82 -11.07
C ARG A 155 4.47 4.15 -11.28
N ARG A 156 5.12 4.35 -12.43
CA ARG A 156 5.78 5.61 -12.76
C ARG A 156 4.78 6.76 -12.87
N ASP A 157 3.64 6.53 -13.49
CA ASP A 157 2.62 7.56 -13.69
C ASP A 157 2.02 8.01 -12.33
N VAL A 158 1.72 7.05 -11.45
CA VAL A 158 1.26 7.32 -10.08
C VAL A 158 2.33 8.00 -9.23
N MET A 159 3.55 7.47 -9.20
CA MET A 159 4.57 7.91 -8.23
C MET A 159 5.43 9.08 -8.69
N LEU A 160 5.74 9.16 -9.98
CA LEU A 160 6.70 10.13 -10.53
C LEU A 160 6.05 11.21 -11.41
N LYS A 161 4.75 11.10 -11.69
CA LYS A 161 3.97 12.16 -12.32
C LYS A 161 2.83 12.70 -11.45
N ALA A 162 2.60 12.10 -10.28
CA ALA A 162 1.45 12.41 -9.42
C ALA A 162 0.11 12.39 -10.18
N GLU A 163 -0.04 11.43 -11.09
CA GLU A 163 -1.24 11.35 -11.93
C GLU A 163 -2.51 11.17 -11.09
N LYS A 164 -3.54 11.95 -11.41
CA LYS A 164 -4.88 11.79 -10.84
C LYS A 164 -5.66 10.73 -11.60
N VAL A 165 -5.68 9.52 -11.04
CA VAL A 165 -6.26 8.34 -11.68
C VAL A 165 -7.78 8.32 -11.47
N THR A 166 -8.55 8.39 -12.56
CA THR A 166 -10.01 8.16 -12.56
C THR A 166 -10.31 6.67 -12.42
N ALA A 167 -11.57 6.29 -12.16
CA ALA A 167 -11.91 4.87 -12.07
C ALA A 167 -11.71 4.12 -13.40
N GLU A 168 -12.06 4.73 -14.54
CA GLU A 168 -11.80 4.17 -15.87
C GLU A 168 -10.30 3.96 -16.11
N ARG A 169 -9.49 4.99 -15.84
CA ARG A 169 -8.04 4.86 -15.96
C ARG A 169 -7.45 3.85 -14.98
N GLY A 170 -8.03 3.76 -13.78
CA GLY A 170 -7.66 2.79 -12.75
C GLY A 170 -7.92 1.34 -13.16
N LEU A 171 -9.01 1.09 -13.91
CA LEU A 171 -9.29 -0.22 -14.51
C LEU A 171 -8.23 -0.59 -15.55
N GLU A 172 -7.91 0.34 -16.46
CA GLU A 172 -6.87 0.13 -17.48
C GLU A 172 -5.48 -0.12 -16.87
N MET A 173 -5.18 0.55 -15.76
CA MET A 173 -3.91 0.37 -15.03
C MET A 173 -3.87 -0.89 -14.14
N GLY A 174 -5.02 -1.53 -13.90
CA GLY A 174 -5.16 -2.66 -12.96
C GLY A 174 -5.05 -2.25 -11.48
N ILE A 175 -5.41 -1.01 -11.15
CA ILE A 175 -5.44 -0.45 -9.78
C ILE A 175 -6.83 -0.60 -9.17
N VAL A 176 -7.88 -0.46 -9.99
CA VAL A 176 -9.28 -0.58 -9.62
C VAL A 176 -9.82 -1.89 -10.20
N ASP A 177 -10.52 -2.67 -9.40
CA ASP A 177 -11.08 -3.97 -9.82
C ASP A 177 -12.44 -3.82 -10.53
N SER A 178 -13.23 -2.81 -10.14
CA SER A 178 -14.52 -2.50 -10.78
C SER A 178 -14.92 -1.04 -10.57
N SER A 179 -15.65 -0.47 -11.52
CA SER A 179 -16.18 0.89 -11.45
C SER A 179 -17.70 0.95 -11.57
N TYR A 180 -18.31 1.91 -10.86
CA TYR A 180 -19.76 2.09 -10.76
C TYR A 180 -20.16 3.55 -10.94
N GLY A 181 -21.37 3.83 -11.43
CA GLY A 181 -21.80 5.17 -11.83
C GLY A 181 -22.00 6.17 -10.68
N SER A 182 -22.11 5.70 -9.43
CA SER A 182 -22.29 6.57 -8.26
C SER A 182 -21.67 5.99 -6.99
N ALA A 183 -21.58 6.81 -5.94
CA ALA A 183 -21.17 6.36 -4.61
C ALA A 183 -22.06 5.22 -4.06
N ALA A 184 -23.38 5.33 -4.22
CA ALA A 184 -24.33 4.32 -3.75
C ALA A 184 -24.14 3.00 -4.48
N GLU A 185 -24.04 3.05 -5.81
CA GLU A 185 -23.78 1.87 -6.64
C GLU A 185 -22.42 1.22 -6.34
N THR A 186 -21.41 2.03 -6.00
CA THR A 186 -20.09 1.51 -5.59
C THR A 186 -20.17 0.69 -4.30
N VAL A 187 -20.92 1.18 -3.30
CA VAL A 187 -21.14 0.45 -2.06
C VAL A 187 -21.97 -0.80 -2.31
N GLU A 188 -23.01 -0.72 -3.14
CA GLU A 188 -23.83 -1.87 -3.52
C GLU A 188 -22.98 -2.93 -4.24
N GLY A 189 -22.12 -2.53 -5.16
CA GLY A 189 -21.16 -3.41 -5.84
C GLY A 189 -20.20 -4.09 -4.88
N ALA A 190 -19.69 -3.36 -3.87
CA ALA A 190 -18.85 -3.94 -2.83
C ALA A 190 -19.60 -4.95 -1.95
N VAL A 191 -20.88 -4.67 -1.64
CA VAL A 191 -21.74 -5.63 -0.92
C VAL A 191 -21.95 -6.89 -1.76
N LYS A 192 -22.28 -6.77 -3.05
CA LYS A 192 -22.45 -7.92 -3.97
C LYS A 192 -21.19 -8.77 -4.03
N LEU A 193 -20.02 -8.16 -4.23
CA LEU A 193 -18.73 -8.86 -4.21
C LEU A 193 -18.48 -9.54 -2.86
N GLY A 194 -18.79 -8.86 -1.76
CA GLY A 194 -18.68 -9.44 -0.42
C GLY A 194 -19.56 -10.68 -0.24
N GLU A 195 -20.81 -10.63 -0.70
CA GLU A 195 -21.74 -11.78 -0.67
C GLU A 195 -21.26 -12.95 -1.53
N GLU A 196 -20.65 -12.67 -2.68
CA GLU A 196 -20.04 -13.68 -3.54
C GLU A 196 -18.84 -14.37 -2.87
N LEU A 197 -17.97 -13.59 -2.24
CA LEU A 197 -16.82 -14.09 -1.49
C LEU A 197 -17.25 -14.95 -0.30
N VAL A 198 -18.27 -14.51 0.44
CA VAL A 198 -18.89 -15.30 1.52
C VAL A 198 -19.47 -16.60 0.98
N ARG A 199 -20.21 -16.57 -0.13
CA ARG A 199 -20.85 -17.75 -0.74
C ARG A 199 -19.82 -18.77 -1.23
N ARG A 200 -18.64 -18.33 -1.64
CA ARG A 200 -17.52 -19.21 -2.01
C ARG A 200 -17.04 -20.06 -0.83
N GLY A 201 -17.27 -19.63 0.41
CA GLY A 201 -16.99 -20.43 1.61
C GLY A 201 -15.49 -20.66 1.87
N VAL A 202 -14.65 -19.69 1.51
CA VAL A 202 -13.21 -19.76 1.78
C VAL A 202 -12.92 -19.63 3.28
N ASP A 203 -11.98 -20.43 3.78
CA ASP A 203 -11.44 -20.26 5.13
C ASP A 203 -10.63 -18.96 5.18
N GLY A 204 -11.11 -18.01 5.99
CA GLY A 204 -10.49 -16.70 6.10
C GLY A 204 -9.09 -16.69 6.72
N HIS A 205 -8.73 -17.68 7.55
CA HIS A 205 -7.36 -17.81 8.04
C HIS A 205 -6.40 -18.20 6.91
N VAL A 206 -6.82 -19.14 6.05
CA VAL A 206 -6.04 -19.51 4.85
C VAL A 206 -5.94 -18.33 3.90
N TYR A 207 -7.05 -17.62 3.65
CA TYR A 207 -7.06 -16.42 2.82
C TYR A 207 -6.10 -15.35 3.37
N GLY A 208 -6.19 -15.05 4.66
CA GLY A 208 -5.32 -14.09 5.35
C GLY A 208 -3.85 -14.48 5.25
N GLY A 209 -3.51 -15.76 5.47
CA GLY A 209 -2.14 -16.25 5.34
C GLY A 209 -1.58 -16.12 3.91
N MET A 210 -2.41 -16.38 2.89
CA MET A 210 -2.01 -16.14 1.48
C MET A 210 -1.79 -14.65 1.20
N ARG A 211 -2.63 -13.77 1.74
CA ARG A 211 -2.45 -12.32 1.61
C ARG A 211 -1.18 -11.83 2.30
N GLU A 212 -0.90 -12.32 3.51
CA GLU A 212 0.35 -12.02 4.21
C GLU A 212 1.57 -12.48 3.43
N ALA A 213 1.52 -13.67 2.82
CA ALA A 213 2.60 -14.16 1.96
C ALA A 213 2.80 -13.25 0.74
N LEU A 214 1.71 -12.83 0.09
CA LEU A 214 1.75 -11.91 -1.05
C LEU A 214 2.32 -10.54 -0.66
N LEU A 215 1.94 -10.01 0.50
CA LEU A 215 2.31 -8.66 0.97
C LEU A 215 3.46 -8.67 1.98
N LYS A 216 4.20 -9.77 2.09
CA LYS A 216 5.31 -9.95 3.05
C LYS A 216 6.34 -8.82 2.97
N GLN A 217 6.64 -8.34 1.77
CA GLN A 217 7.59 -7.25 1.58
C GLN A 217 7.08 -5.93 2.18
N VAL A 218 5.78 -5.67 2.09
CA VAL A 218 5.14 -4.48 2.70
C VAL A 218 5.26 -4.55 4.22
N LEU A 219 4.91 -5.70 4.82
CA LEU A 219 5.04 -5.93 6.26
C LEU A 219 6.49 -5.77 6.74
N HIS A 220 7.44 -6.31 5.98
CA HIS A 220 8.86 -6.14 6.27
C HIS A 220 9.28 -4.67 6.25
N THR A 221 8.90 -3.90 5.22
CA THR A 221 9.24 -2.46 5.13
C THR A 221 8.52 -1.63 6.19
N ILE A 222 7.33 -2.04 6.64
CA ILE A 222 6.63 -1.40 7.76
C ILE A 222 7.41 -1.59 9.07
N GLY A 223 7.89 -2.81 9.35
CA GLY A 223 8.63 -3.14 10.58
C GLY A 223 10.08 -2.65 10.60
N SER A 224 10.72 -2.57 9.44
CA SER A 224 12.02 -1.93 9.27
C SER A 224 11.84 -0.42 9.40
N ASN A 225 12.13 0.14 10.58
CA ASN A 225 12.12 1.58 10.90
C ASN A 225 13.17 2.39 10.09
N GLU A 226 13.24 2.24 8.77
CA GLU A 226 14.06 3.10 7.91
C GLU A 226 13.44 4.50 7.88
N SER A 227 13.87 5.29 8.86
CA SER A 227 13.65 6.71 9.00
C SER A 227 14.35 7.45 7.84
N VAL A 228 13.71 7.52 6.69
CA VAL A 228 14.12 8.45 5.60
C VAL A 228 14.02 9.92 6.06
N SER A 229 13.38 10.19 7.19
CA SER A 229 13.25 11.53 7.79
C SER A 229 14.58 12.22 8.17
N ASN A 230 15.74 11.56 8.15
CA ASN A 230 17.01 12.18 8.60
C ASN A 230 18.02 12.58 7.51
N ARG A 231 17.77 12.32 6.21
CA ARG A 231 18.75 12.67 5.15
C ARG A 231 18.44 13.91 4.31
N MET A 232 17.29 14.57 4.49
CA MET A 232 16.87 15.67 3.58
C MET A 232 16.59 17.01 4.26
N ARG A 233 17.18 17.27 5.44
CA ARG A 233 17.16 18.61 6.08
C ARG A 233 18.52 19.33 6.12
N ASN A 234 19.49 18.90 5.33
CA ASN A 234 20.84 19.49 5.33
C ASN A 234 21.41 19.84 3.94
N SER A 235 20.58 20.22 2.96
CA SER A 235 21.08 20.82 1.69
C SER A 235 21.04 22.36 1.67
N GLY A 236 20.82 23.00 2.81
CA GLY A 236 20.83 24.46 2.96
C GLY A 236 22.21 25.10 3.18
N SER A 237 23.31 24.35 3.13
CA SER A 237 24.67 24.90 3.22
C SER A 237 25.46 24.54 1.98
N LYS A 238 25.92 25.60 1.28
CA LYS A 238 26.84 25.57 0.13
C LYS A 238 27.90 24.48 0.29
N LEU A 239 27.76 23.39 -0.46
CA LEU A 239 28.88 22.49 -0.74
C LEU A 239 29.68 23.10 -1.89
N VAL A 240 30.65 23.93 -1.52
CA VAL A 240 31.86 24.12 -2.31
C VAL A 240 32.61 22.80 -2.22
N CYS A 241 32.65 22.03 -3.31
CA CYS A 241 33.51 20.86 -3.41
C CYS A 241 34.95 21.34 -3.61
N ASP A 242 35.69 21.51 -2.52
CA ASP A 242 37.15 21.59 -2.56
C ASP A 242 37.71 20.21 -2.90
N PHE A 243 38.11 20.05 -4.16
CA PHE A 243 38.99 18.96 -4.60
C PHE A 243 40.40 19.23 -4.08
N THR A 244 40.71 18.81 -2.86
CA THR A 244 42.09 18.68 -2.41
C THR A 244 42.38 17.31 -1.81
N ASN A 245 43.05 16.52 -2.64
CA ASN A 245 44.22 15.72 -2.32
C ASN A 245 44.07 14.63 -1.24
N LYS A 246 43.68 13.42 -1.68
CA LYS A 246 44.20 12.18 -1.11
C LYS A 246 44.75 11.31 -2.23
N SER A 247 46.07 11.36 -2.36
CA SER A 247 46.89 10.45 -3.15
C SER A 247 46.64 9.00 -2.72
N LEU A 248 45.97 8.23 -3.57
CA LEU A 248 46.00 6.77 -3.54
C LEU A 248 47.09 6.33 -4.51
N SER A 249 48.20 5.85 -3.95
CA SER A 249 49.31 5.24 -4.68
C SER A 249 48.89 3.85 -5.19
N PHE A 250 48.79 3.70 -6.51
CA PHE A 250 48.72 2.39 -7.17
C PHE A 250 50.14 1.92 -7.53
N PRO A 251 50.48 0.63 -7.33
CA PRO A 251 51.71 0.07 -7.84
C PRO A 251 51.62 -0.05 -9.38
N ARG A 252 52.69 0.40 -10.05
CA ARG A 252 52.86 0.36 -11.51
C ARG A 252 53.17 -1.06 -11.98
N GLY A 253 52.57 -1.46 -13.10
CA GLY A 253 53.11 -2.52 -13.94
C GLY A 253 52.06 -3.25 -14.78
N PHE A 254 51.76 -2.74 -15.97
CA PHE A 254 51.75 -3.43 -17.27
C PHE A 254 50.96 -2.61 -18.30
N GLU A 255 51.65 -2.17 -19.36
CA GLU A 255 51.10 -1.51 -20.55
C GLU A 255 50.88 -2.52 -21.68
N GLY A 256 49.88 -2.26 -22.54
CA GLY A 256 49.62 -2.93 -23.83
C GLY A 256 48.74 -4.17 -23.67
N ILE A 257 47.65 -4.40 -24.42
CA ILE A 257 47.38 -4.18 -25.84
C ILE A 257 45.86 -4.36 -26.06
N GLY A 258 45.32 -3.75 -27.11
CA GLY A 258 43.88 -3.66 -27.41
C GLY A 258 43.16 -4.97 -27.75
N GLY A 259 41.83 -4.91 -27.81
CA GLY A 259 41.01 -6.03 -28.26
C GLY A 259 39.51 -5.79 -28.10
N ILE A 260 38.82 -5.84 -29.22
CA ILE A 260 37.38 -5.73 -29.47
C ILE A 260 36.61 -6.99 -29.03
N LEU A 261 35.34 -6.82 -28.60
CA LEU A 261 34.21 -7.77 -28.46
C LEU A 261 34.39 -9.05 -27.58
N TRP A 262 33.41 -9.33 -26.69
CA TRP A 262 32.28 -10.26 -26.92
C TRP A 262 31.35 -10.30 -25.68
N TYR A 263 30.06 -10.46 -25.97
CA TYR A 263 29.02 -10.96 -25.05
C TYR A 263 29.40 -12.35 -24.51
N GLN A 264 29.11 -12.64 -23.24
CA GLN A 264 28.55 -13.94 -22.82
C GLN A 264 28.02 -13.85 -21.38
N LEU A 265 26.83 -14.43 -21.20
CA LEU A 265 26.14 -14.69 -19.94
C LEU A 265 26.96 -15.58 -19.01
N ASP A 266 26.81 -15.38 -17.70
CA ASP A 266 26.96 -16.44 -16.69
C ASP A 266 25.78 -16.39 -15.73
N MET A 267 24.72 -17.12 -16.10
CA MET A 267 23.88 -17.83 -15.16
C MET A 267 24.62 -19.12 -14.81
N ASN A 268 24.99 -19.29 -13.54
CA ASN A 268 25.05 -20.57 -12.82
C ASN A 268 25.71 -20.36 -11.46
N ALA A 269 24.92 -20.47 -10.39
CA ALA A 269 25.35 -21.11 -9.14
C ALA A 269 24.14 -21.33 -8.24
N PHE A 270 24.03 -22.57 -7.74
CA PHE A 270 23.12 -23.10 -6.72
C PHE A 270 21.79 -23.67 -7.20
N ASP A 271 21.89 -24.86 -7.79
CA ASP A 271 20.94 -25.96 -7.56
C ASP A 271 21.73 -27.28 -7.63
N GLU A 272 22.05 -27.87 -6.49
CA GLU A 272 22.49 -29.28 -6.32
C GLU A 272 22.09 -29.71 -4.91
N ASP A 273 20.99 -30.48 -4.82
CA ASP A 273 20.82 -31.65 -3.95
C ASP A 273 19.41 -32.23 -4.22
N LEU A 274 19.30 -32.98 -5.30
CA LEU A 274 18.17 -33.87 -5.61
C LEU A 274 18.77 -35.21 -6.06
N ASP A 275 18.87 -36.16 -5.12
CA ASP A 275 18.99 -37.58 -5.45
C ASP A 275 17.60 -38.24 -5.38
N VAL A 276 17.31 -39.01 -6.42
CA VAL A 276 16.05 -39.65 -6.79
C VAL A 276 16.19 -41.17 -6.59
N TYR A 277 15.24 -41.71 -5.81
CA TYR A 277 14.54 -43.01 -5.91
C TYR A 277 15.26 -44.38 -6.00
N ASP A 278 14.75 -45.32 -5.19
CA ASP A 278 14.11 -46.60 -5.60
C ASP A 278 13.38 -47.14 -4.33
N ASP A 279 12.04 -47.18 -4.24
CA ASP A 279 11.08 -48.20 -4.73
C ASP A 279 11.51 -49.66 -4.54
N GLU A 280 11.01 -50.31 -3.48
CA GLU A 280 10.63 -51.72 -3.53
C GLU A 280 9.58 -52.05 -2.45
N SER A 281 8.53 -52.70 -2.93
CA SER A 281 7.36 -53.24 -2.26
C SER A 281 7.64 -54.52 -1.46
N ASP A 282 7.21 -54.55 -0.19
CA ASP A 282 6.43 -55.62 0.47
C ASP A 282 6.04 -55.22 1.91
#